data_AF-A0A2T2QW93-F1
#
_entry.id   AF-A0A2T2QW93-F1
#
_cell.length_a   1.000
_cell.length_b   1.000
_cell.length_c   1.000
_cell.angle_alpha   90.00
_cell.angle_beta   90.00
_cell.angle_gamma   90.00
#
_symmetry.space_group_name_H-M   'P 1'
#
loop_
_entity.id
_entity.type
_entity.pdbx_description
1 polymer ?
#
loop_
_entity_poly.entity_id
_entity_poly.type
_entity_poly.pdbx_seq_one_letter_code
_entity_poly.pdbx_strand_id
1 'polypeptide(L)'
;MQPESPLFQKRNTDRIHGEALNEAQEQELAKKTRQALEYPDAMEQSELIGLVAENEFLENLNSHLSVDNGEIITIGRLSSLDPRAEAKLFQPHNKAESEQHPGVEFATSVIGFDVKHRYRDPYDKNKDTGQLLLFKLDHGDADMTAKDLELGTNCRFGAFIREGNVQPFAIEMIEDDRDGGQERMQLNHLDPEQDGEEHTAVRDEIRMFLQQRQQDS
;
A
#
# COMPACT_ATOMS: atom_id res chain seq x y z
N MET A 1 18.68 27.31 35.14
CA MET A 1 19.64 26.23 34.87
C MET A 1 19.00 24.94 35.32
N GLN A 2 18.66 24.05 34.39
CA GLN A 2 18.22 22.70 34.76
C GLN A 2 19.45 21.88 35.16
N PRO A 3 19.37 21.04 36.21
CA PRO A 3 20.46 20.15 36.56
C PRO A 3 20.61 19.07 35.48
N GLU A 4 21.76 19.03 34.80
CA GLU A 4 22.10 17.91 33.92
C GLU A 4 22.39 16.68 34.80
N SER A 5 21.44 15.73 34.82
CA SER A 5 21.68 14.42 35.41
C SER A 5 22.75 13.71 34.58
N PRO A 6 23.86 13.24 35.17
CA PRO A 6 24.91 12.52 34.44
C PRO A 6 24.44 11.18 33.83
N LEU A 7 23.23 10.71 34.17
CA LEU A 7 22.57 9.56 33.55
C LEU A 7 22.08 9.86 32.12
N PHE A 8 21.76 11.13 31.81
CA PHE A 8 21.25 11.55 30.52
C PHE A 8 22.25 12.51 29.87
N GLN A 9 23.36 11.94 29.41
CA GLN A 9 24.35 12.69 28.63
C GLN A 9 23.69 13.29 27.38
N LYS A 10 24.16 14.47 26.95
CA LYS A 10 23.63 15.21 25.79
C LYS A 10 23.47 14.37 24.51
N ARG A 11 24.39 13.41 24.26
CA ARG A 11 24.28 12.48 23.12
C ARG A 11 23.04 11.56 23.18
N ASN A 12 22.62 11.16 24.38
CA ASN A 12 21.42 10.33 24.56
C ASN A 12 20.15 11.16 24.37
N THR A 13 20.12 12.40 24.82
CA THR A 13 18.97 13.29 24.63
C THR A 13 18.80 13.71 23.17
N ASP A 14 19.90 13.96 22.45
CA ASP A 14 19.86 14.30 21.02
C ASP A 14 19.36 13.11 20.18
N ARG A 15 19.76 11.88 20.53
CA ARG A 15 19.29 10.66 19.86
C ARG A 15 17.80 10.41 20.09
N ILE A 16 17.34 10.51 21.34
CA ILE A 16 15.91 10.37 21.69
C ILE A 16 15.07 11.46 21.01
N HIS A 17 15.59 12.69 20.92
CA HIS A 17 14.87 13.77 20.24
C HIS A 17 14.78 13.53 18.73
N GLY A 18 15.84 13.00 18.10
CA GLY A 18 15.82 12.58 16.70
C GLY A 18 14.84 11.42 16.45
N GLU A 19 14.85 10.39 17.30
CA GLU A 19 13.92 9.25 17.24
C GLU A 19 12.47 9.73 17.37
N ALA A 20 12.17 10.63 18.33
CA ALA A 20 10.84 11.19 18.52
C ALA A 20 10.38 12.08 17.36
N LEU A 21 11.29 12.84 16.73
CA LEU A 21 10.97 13.65 15.57
C LEU A 21 10.62 12.76 14.36
N ASN A 22 11.39 11.68 14.17
CA ASN A 22 11.13 10.70 13.11
C ASN A 22 9.79 9.99 13.32
N GLU A 23 9.46 9.61 14.56
CA GLU A 23 8.17 9.02 14.90
C GLU A 23 7.01 9.99 14.63
N ALA A 24 7.15 11.26 15.00
CA ALA A 24 6.12 12.28 14.74
C ALA A 24 5.91 12.51 13.23
N GLN A 25 6.99 12.54 12.45
CA GLN A 25 6.93 12.65 10.99
C GLN A 25 6.27 11.43 10.34
N GLU A 26 6.55 10.23 10.83
CA GLU A 26 5.94 8.99 10.36
C GLU A 26 4.43 8.96 10.67
N GLN A 27 4.04 9.35 11.89
CA GLN A 27 2.64 9.49 12.29
C GLN A 27 1.90 10.53 11.44
N GLU A 28 2.54 11.65 11.13
CA GLU A 28 1.97 12.65 10.25
C GLU A 28 1.80 12.13 8.83
N LEU A 29 2.80 11.43 8.28
CA LEU A 29 2.75 10.83 6.94
C LEU A 29 1.61 9.81 6.85
N ALA A 30 1.54 8.87 7.79
CA ALA A 30 0.49 7.86 7.85
C ALA A 30 -0.90 8.49 7.97
N LYS A 31 -1.05 9.51 8.83
CA LYS A 31 -2.30 10.25 9.01
C LYS A 31 -2.75 10.95 7.72
N LYS A 32 -1.86 11.70 7.07
CA LYS A 32 -2.17 12.41 5.82
C LYS A 32 -2.52 11.44 4.70
N THR A 33 -1.80 10.33 4.60
CA THR A 33 -2.07 9.26 3.63
C THR A 33 -3.47 8.69 3.84
N ARG A 34 -3.82 8.35 5.09
CA ARG A 34 -5.16 7.86 5.42
C ARG A 34 -6.27 8.85 5.04
N GLN A 35 -6.06 10.14 5.32
CA GLN A 35 -7.01 11.20 4.95
C GLN A 35 -7.16 11.33 3.43
N ALA A 36 -6.06 11.26 2.68
CA ALA A 36 -6.11 11.30 1.22
C ALA A 36 -6.91 10.11 0.66
N LEU A 37 -6.76 8.92 1.27
CA LEU A 37 -7.50 7.71 0.91
C LEU A 37 -9.01 7.75 1.20
N GLU A 38 -9.52 8.79 1.89
CA GLU A 38 -10.97 8.98 2.08
C GLU A 38 -11.66 9.62 0.87
N TYR A 39 -10.90 10.30 0.00
CA TYR A 39 -11.42 11.06 -1.14
C TYR A 39 -10.72 10.65 -2.44
N PRO A 40 -11.00 9.45 -2.97
CA PRO A 40 -10.48 9.04 -4.27
C PRO A 40 -11.13 9.79 -5.42
N ASP A 41 -10.46 9.81 -6.57
CA ASP A 41 -10.98 10.44 -7.80
C ASP A 41 -12.04 9.56 -8.47
N ALA A 42 -11.92 8.24 -8.34
CA ALA A 42 -12.92 7.27 -8.77
C ALA A 42 -12.94 6.03 -7.86
N MET A 43 -14.04 5.27 -7.93
CA MET A 43 -14.21 4.01 -7.23
C MET A 43 -14.49 2.90 -8.24
N GLU A 44 -13.80 1.77 -8.11
CA GLU A 44 -13.97 0.60 -8.96
C GLU A 44 -14.29 -0.64 -8.11
N GLN A 45 -15.19 -1.49 -8.61
CA GLN A 45 -15.56 -2.73 -7.96
C GLN A 45 -15.20 -3.92 -8.84
N SER A 46 -14.55 -4.91 -8.23
CA SER A 46 -14.15 -6.16 -8.90
C SER A 46 -14.55 -7.37 -8.06
N GLU A 47 -15.11 -8.40 -8.70
CA GLU A 47 -15.49 -9.65 -8.04
C GLU A 47 -14.25 -10.48 -7.71
N LEU A 48 -14.20 -11.07 -6.51
CA LEU A 48 -13.06 -11.88 -6.04
C LEU A 48 -13.31 -13.40 -6.12
N ILE A 49 -14.52 -13.88 -6.46
CA ILE A 49 -14.86 -15.32 -6.52
C ILE A 49 -15.73 -15.67 -7.74
N GLY A 50 -15.40 -16.80 -8.41
CA GLY A 50 -16.42 -17.73 -8.92
C GLY A 50 -16.45 -18.01 -10.43
N LEU A 51 -15.90 -17.15 -11.27
CA LEU A 51 -15.77 -17.34 -12.72
C LEU A 51 -14.49 -16.60 -13.17
N VAL A 52 -13.35 -17.28 -13.19
CA VAL A 52 -12.05 -16.65 -13.50
C VAL A 52 -12.06 -16.02 -14.89
N ALA A 53 -11.75 -14.72 -14.96
CA ALA A 53 -11.08 -14.08 -16.10
C ALA A 53 -10.62 -12.64 -15.83
N GLU A 54 -11.16 -11.92 -14.84
CA GLU A 54 -11.00 -10.46 -14.83
C GLU A 54 -9.77 -9.92 -14.09
N ASN A 55 -9.31 -10.51 -12.98
CA ASN A 55 -8.14 -9.98 -12.25
C ASN A 55 -7.48 -11.01 -11.29
N GLU A 56 -6.50 -11.75 -11.80
CA GLU A 56 -5.70 -12.72 -11.04
C GLU A 56 -4.85 -12.07 -9.93
N PHE A 57 -4.38 -10.84 -10.15
CA PHE A 57 -3.57 -10.12 -9.17
C PHE A 57 -4.33 -9.84 -7.88
N LEU A 58 -5.55 -9.30 -7.96
CA LEU A 58 -6.35 -8.96 -6.78
C LEU A 58 -6.82 -10.22 -6.04
N GLU A 59 -7.10 -11.30 -6.75
CA GLU A 59 -7.40 -12.60 -6.14
C GLU A 59 -6.20 -13.10 -5.34
N ASN A 60 -5.00 -13.10 -5.93
CA ASN A 60 -3.77 -13.54 -5.27
C ASN A 60 -3.41 -12.66 -4.07
N LEU A 61 -3.53 -11.34 -4.21
CA LEU A 61 -3.33 -10.39 -3.11
C LEU A 61 -4.30 -10.65 -1.96
N ASN A 62 -5.59 -10.80 -2.26
CA ASN A 62 -6.59 -11.08 -1.23
C ASN A 62 -6.38 -12.44 -0.58
N SER A 63 -5.99 -13.47 -1.36
CA SER A 63 -5.66 -14.80 -0.86
C SER A 63 -4.47 -14.75 0.10
N HIS A 64 -3.39 -14.07 -0.28
CA HIS A 64 -2.20 -13.87 0.56
C HIS A 64 -2.56 -13.20 1.89
N LEU A 65 -3.25 -12.06 1.86
CA LEU A 65 -3.69 -11.36 3.07
C LEU A 65 -4.55 -12.25 3.98
N SER A 66 -5.40 -13.08 3.37
CA SER A 66 -6.34 -13.95 4.08
C SER A 66 -5.65 -15.12 4.76
N VAL A 67 -4.65 -15.71 4.11
CA VAL A 67 -3.91 -16.86 4.64
C VAL A 67 -2.88 -16.42 5.67
N ASP A 68 -2.10 -15.39 5.35
CA ASP A 68 -0.93 -15.02 6.15
C ASP A 68 -1.29 -14.08 7.31
N ASN A 69 -2.24 -13.16 7.08
CA ASN A 69 -2.58 -12.12 8.06
C ASN A 69 -3.98 -12.30 8.66
N GLY A 70 -4.79 -13.20 8.12
CA GLY A 70 -6.21 -13.29 8.48
C GLY A 70 -6.97 -12.01 8.15
N GLU A 71 -6.59 -11.34 7.06
CA GLU A 71 -7.13 -10.07 6.58
C GLU A 71 -7.64 -10.18 5.14
N ILE A 72 -8.46 -9.23 4.69
CA ILE A 72 -8.98 -9.19 3.32
C ILE A 72 -9.08 -7.74 2.84
N ILE A 73 -8.96 -7.55 1.53
CA ILE A 73 -9.32 -6.29 0.86
C ILE A 73 -10.79 -6.36 0.46
N THR A 74 -11.65 -5.53 1.06
CA THR A 74 -13.11 -5.57 0.80
C THR A 74 -13.77 -4.30 1.29
N ILE A 75 -14.64 -3.63 0.51
CA ILE A 75 -16.01 -3.29 0.97
C ILE A 75 -17.03 -3.19 -0.19
N GLY A 76 -17.94 -4.15 -0.25
CA GLY A 76 -19.29 -3.95 -0.79
C GLY A 76 -20.32 -4.39 0.26
N ARG A 77 -21.56 -3.89 0.19
CA ARG A 77 -22.67 -4.19 1.14
C ARG A 77 -23.19 -5.65 1.11
N LEU A 78 -22.39 -6.61 0.67
CA LEU A 78 -22.84 -7.97 0.37
C LEU A 78 -22.17 -9.00 1.26
N SER A 79 -22.89 -10.10 1.47
CA SER A 79 -22.55 -11.19 2.40
C SER A 79 -21.17 -11.78 2.13
N SER A 80 -20.60 -12.49 3.11
CA SER A 80 -19.38 -13.31 2.99
C SER A 80 -19.38 -14.34 1.84
N LEU A 81 -20.51 -14.49 1.13
CA LEU A 81 -20.70 -15.37 -0.02
C LEU A 81 -20.39 -14.70 -1.38
N ASP A 82 -20.23 -13.36 -1.45
CA ASP A 82 -19.90 -12.61 -2.68
C ASP A 82 -18.93 -11.45 -2.36
N PRO A 83 -17.64 -11.76 -2.11
CA PRO A 83 -16.64 -10.75 -1.79
C PRO A 83 -16.28 -9.96 -3.05
N ARG A 84 -16.42 -8.63 -2.95
CA ARG A 84 -15.94 -7.69 -3.97
C ARG A 84 -14.85 -6.81 -3.40
N ALA A 85 -13.76 -6.65 -4.14
CA ALA A 85 -12.78 -5.63 -3.86
C ALA A 85 -13.35 -4.26 -4.29
N GLU A 86 -13.17 -3.27 -3.43
CA GLU A 86 -13.49 -1.88 -3.75
C GLU A 86 -12.16 -1.13 -3.82
N ALA A 87 -11.75 -0.78 -5.03
CA ALA A 87 -10.53 -0.07 -5.32
C ALA A 87 -10.80 1.43 -5.36
N LYS A 88 -9.95 2.17 -4.64
CA LYS A 88 -9.91 3.63 -4.59
C LYS A 88 -8.88 4.09 -5.61
N LEU A 89 -9.34 4.75 -6.67
CA LEU A 89 -8.51 5.12 -7.80
C LEU A 89 -8.13 6.59 -7.71
N PHE A 90 -6.86 6.88 -7.97
CA PHE A 90 -6.30 8.22 -7.93
C PHE A 90 -5.63 8.54 -9.26
N GLN A 91 -5.79 9.78 -9.71
CA GLN A 91 -5.11 10.31 -10.90
C GLN A 91 -3.60 10.18 -10.76
N PRO A 92 -2.87 9.98 -11.87
CA PRO A 92 -1.42 9.93 -11.82
C PRO A 92 -0.82 11.16 -11.14
N HIS A 93 -0.02 10.96 -10.11
CA HIS A 93 0.66 12.04 -9.39
C HIS A 93 2.09 12.27 -9.87
N ASN A 94 2.61 11.39 -10.73
CA ASN A 94 3.89 11.55 -11.39
C ASN A 94 3.76 11.12 -12.85
N LYS A 95 4.22 11.95 -13.78
CA LYS A 95 4.32 11.62 -15.21
C LYS A 95 5.70 12.00 -15.72
N ALA A 96 6.37 11.08 -16.40
CA ALA A 96 7.72 11.27 -16.89
C ALA A 96 7.95 10.51 -18.19
N GLU A 97 8.70 11.11 -19.12
CA GLU A 97 9.21 10.38 -20.27
C GLU A 97 10.28 9.38 -19.84
N SER A 98 10.25 8.18 -20.42
CA SER A 98 11.29 7.18 -20.18
C SER A 98 12.53 7.45 -21.02
N GLU A 99 13.69 7.50 -20.39
CA GLU A 99 14.98 7.55 -21.10
C GLU A 99 15.22 6.31 -21.98
N GLN A 100 14.67 5.16 -21.57
CA GLN A 100 14.79 3.90 -22.30
C GLN A 100 13.80 3.80 -23.47
N HIS A 101 12.70 4.55 -23.40
CA HIS A 101 11.66 4.61 -24.43
C HIS A 101 11.36 6.07 -24.80
N PRO A 102 12.24 6.74 -25.57
CA PRO A 102 12.07 8.14 -25.93
C PRO A 102 10.72 8.41 -26.61
N GLY A 103 10.02 9.46 -26.15
CA GLY A 103 8.69 9.82 -26.64
C GLY A 103 7.54 9.00 -26.05
N VAL A 104 7.81 8.11 -25.09
CA VAL A 104 6.79 7.42 -24.30
C VAL A 104 6.77 8.02 -22.89
N GLU A 105 5.63 8.60 -22.52
CA GLU A 105 5.35 9.06 -21.16
C GLU A 105 4.80 7.89 -20.33
N PHE A 106 5.36 7.72 -19.14
CA PHE A 106 4.86 6.83 -18.11
C PHE A 106 4.28 7.63 -16.95
N ALA A 107 3.26 7.07 -16.33
CA ALA A 107 2.52 7.64 -15.22
C ALA A 107 2.56 6.68 -14.02
N THR A 108 2.84 7.21 -12.84
CA THR A 108 2.61 6.48 -11.58
C THR A 108 1.29 6.95 -10.97
N SER A 109 0.43 6.00 -10.67
CA SER A 109 -0.85 6.20 -9.99
C SER A 109 -0.90 5.43 -8.68
N VAL A 110 -1.80 5.86 -7.79
CA VAL A 110 -2.10 5.17 -6.55
C VAL A 110 -3.41 4.40 -6.68
N ILE A 111 -3.41 3.16 -6.18
CA ILE A 111 -4.61 2.36 -5.99
C ILE A 111 -4.71 1.98 -4.52
N GLY A 112 -5.78 2.43 -3.87
CA GLY A 112 -6.03 2.21 -2.45
C GLY A 112 -7.08 1.14 -2.20
N PHE A 113 -6.94 0.41 -1.09
CA PHE A 113 -7.93 -0.54 -0.59
C PHE A 113 -8.09 -0.39 0.93
N ASP A 114 -9.31 -0.58 1.41
CA ASP A 114 -9.53 -0.78 2.84
C ASP A 114 -9.23 -2.24 3.21
N VAL A 115 -8.50 -2.44 4.30
CA VAL A 115 -8.09 -3.76 4.80
C VAL A 115 -8.84 -4.06 6.09
N LYS A 116 -9.40 -5.25 6.18
CA LYS A 116 -10.20 -5.68 7.33
C LYS A 116 -9.80 -7.07 7.77
N HIS A 117 -10.06 -7.39 9.04
CA HIS A 117 -9.98 -8.78 9.48
C HIS A 117 -10.97 -9.66 8.71
N ARG A 118 -10.50 -10.85 8.32
CA ARG A 118 -11.32 -11.90 7.75
C ARG A 118 -12.24 -12.47 8.84
N TYR A 119 -13.55 -12.31 8.66
CA TYR A 119 -14.54 -12.87 9.58
C TYR A 119 -14.55 -14.39 9.54
N ARG A 120 -14.58 -15.00 10.73
CA ARG A 120 -15.09 -16.37 10.92
C ARG A 120 -16.58 -16.40 11.23
N ASP A 121 -17.16 -15.28 11.67
CA ASP A 121 -18.56 -15.14 12.08
C ASP A 121 -19.22 -13.94 11.35
N PRO A 122 -20.37 -14.14 10.68
CA PRO A 122 -21.11 -13.07 9.98
C PRO A 122 -21.70 -11.97 10.87
N TYR A 123 -21.71 -12.12 12.20
CA TYR A 123 -22.24 -11.13 13.14
C TYR A 123 -21.20 -10.18 13.73
N ASP A 124 -19.93 -10.44 13.49
CA ASP A 124 -18.85 -9.64 14.03
C ASP A 124 -18.60 -8.43 13.11
N LYS A 125 -18.57 -7.23 13.70
CA LYS A 125 -18.60 -5.97 12.94
C LYS A 125 -17.24 -5.71 12.34
N ASN A 126 -17.19 -5.47 11.02
CA ASN A 126 -16.03 -4.99 10.24
C ASN A 126 -15.05 -4.14 11.08
N LYS A 127 -14.02 -4.78 11.65
CA LYS A 127 -12.94 -4.12 12.36
C LYS A 127 -11.92 -3.76 11.29
N ASP A 128 -11.90 -2.48 10.97
CA ASP A 128 -10.89 -1.86 10.14
C ASP A 128 -9.50 -2.15 10.75
N THR A 129 -8.62 -2.71 9.93
CA THR A 129 -7.23 -3.02 10.29
C THR A 129 -6.25 -2.02 9.69
N GLY A 130 -6.71 -1.17 8.78
CA GLY A 130 -5.92 -0.16 8.10
C GLY A 130 -6.23 -0.12 6.61
N GLN A 131 -5.33 0.51 5.88
CA GLN A 131 -5.45 0.66 4.44
C GLN A 131 -4.23 0.08 3.75
N LEU A 132 -4.44 -0.39 2.54
CA LEU A 132 -3.41 -0.85 1.63
C LEU A 132 -3.32 0.14 0.48
N LEU A 133 -2.11 0.48 0.10
CA LEU A 133 -1.83 1.36 -1.02
C LEU A 133 -0.85 0.63 -1.95
N LEU A 134 -1.19 0.59 -3.23
CA LEU A 134 -0.36 0.02 -4.30
C LEU A 134 0.02 1.12 -5.29
N PHE A 135 1.27 1.06 -5.77
CA PHE A 135 1.71 1.93 -6.86
C PHE A 135 1.59 1.18 -8.18
N LYS A 136 0.91 1.82 -9.13
CA LYS A 136 0.74 1.32 -10.50
C LYS A 136 1.53 2.20 -11.45
N LEU A 137 2.40 1.60 -12.26
CA LEU A 137 3.15 2.25 -13.33
C LEU A 137 2.53 1.93 -14.68
N ASP A 138 2.08 2.93 -15.43
CA ASP A 138 1.43 2.71 -16.72
C ASP A 138 1.85 3.77 -17.75
N HIS A 139 1.28 3.71 -18.96
CA HIS A 139 1.37 4.80 -19.92
C HIS A 139 0.70 6.08 -19.40
N GLY A 140 1.22 7.24 -19.79
CA GLY A 140 0.76 8.56 -19.34
C GLY A 140 -0.72 8.85 -19.59
N ASP A 141 -1.33 8.18 -20.57
CA ASP A 141 -2.72 8.30 -20.99
C ASP A 141 -3.59 7.08 -20.63
N ALA A 142 -3.05 6.12 -19.87
CA ALA A 142 -3.79 4.94 -19.46
C ALA A 142 -4.93 5.28 -18.49
N ASP A 143 -5.99 4.47 -18.56
CA ASP A 143 -7.11 4.58 -17.63
C ASP A 143 -6.67 4.20 -16.20
N MET A 144 -7.23 4.90 -15.21
CA MET A 144 -7.07 4.51 -13.81
C MET A 144 -8.00 3.34 -13.54
N THR A 145 -7.48 2.12 -13.58
CA THR A 145 -8.22 0.92 -13.21
C THR A 145 -7.35 0.04 -12.33
N ALA A 146 -7.98 -0.74 -11.46
CA ALA A 146 -7.28 -1.78 -10.70
C ALA A 146 -7.30 -3.12 -11.43
N LYS A 147 -8.12 -3.27 -12.48
CA LYS A 147 -8.27 -4.49 -13.29
C LYS A 147 -6.99 -4.92 -14.00
N ASP A 148 -6.15 -3.97 -14.36
CA ASP A 148 -4.92 -4.20 -15.09
C ASP A 148 -3.68 -4.24 -14.19
N LEU A 149 -3.86 -4.28 -12.86
CA LEU A 149 -2.76 -4.55 -11.96
C LEU A 149 -2.18 -5.92 -12.27
N GLU A 150 -0.89 -5.93 -12.57
CA GLU A 150 -0.11 -7.10 -12.94
C GLU A 150 1.17 -7.12 -12.10
N LEU A 151 1.38 -8.24 -11.43
CA LEU A 151 2.53 -8.45 -10.57
C LEU A 151 3.82 -8.47 -11.40
N GLY A 152 4.78 -7.63 -11.04
CA GLY A 152 6.09 -7.60 -11.70
C GLY A 152 6.10 -6.90 -13.06
N THR A 153 4.92 -6.58 -13.63
CA THR A 153 4.78 -5.76 -14.84
C THR A 153 4.62 -4.28 -14.48
N ASN A 154 3.52 -3.92 -13.81
CA ASN A 154 3.17 -2.54 -13.50
C ASN A 154 2.94 -2.29 -12.01
N CYS A 155 2.95 -3.33 -11.17
CA CYS A 155 2.82 -3.22 -9.73
C CYS A 155 3.85 -4.09 -9.02
N ARG A 156 4.76 -3.44 -8.28
CA ARG A 156 5.82 -4.10 -7.50
C ARG A 156 5.91 -3.62 -6.05
N PHE A 157 5.44 -2.40 -5.75
CA PHE A 157 5.59 -1.80 -4.43
C PHE A 157 4.26 -1.30 -3.90
N GLY A 158 4.17 -1.26 -2.58
CA GLY A 158 3.04 -0.69 -1.88
C GLY A 158 3.36 -0.41 -0.42
N ALA A 159 2.34 -0.02 0.33
CA ALA A 159 2.45 0.17 1.77
C ALA A 159 1.13 -0.13 2.49
N PHE A 160 1.24 -0.65 3.71
CA PHE A 160 0.14 -0.62 4.65
C PHE A 160 0.17 0.66 5.49
N ILE A 161 -1.00 1.25 5.72
CA ILE A 161 -1.19 2.44 6.54
C ILE A 161 -1.96 2.06 7.81
N ARG A 162 -1.22 1.75 8.88
CA ARG A 162 -1.76 1.15 10.12
C ARG A 162 -1.25 1.89 11.33
N GLU A 163 -2.15 2.16 12.29
CA GLU A 163 -1.79 2.67 13.62
C GLU A 163 -0.79 3.85 13.64
N GLY A 164 -0.86 4.75 12.66
CA GLY A 164 0.07 5.89 12.57
C GLY A 164 1.46 5.54 12.00
N ASN A 165 1.60 4.42 11.30
CA ASN A 165 2.82 4.02 10.62
C ASN A 165 2.56 3.74 9.14
N VAL A 166 3.57 3.99 8.33
CA VAL A 166 3.66 3.49 6.96
C VAL A 166 4.55 2.25 6.99
N GLN A 167 4.04 1.14 6.46
CA GLN A 167 4.75 -0.12 6.39
C GLN A 167 4.94 -0.49 4.91
N PRO A 168 6.02 -0.01 4.28
CA PRO A 168 6.33 -0.36 2.90
C PRO A 168 6.53 -1.87 2.72
N PHE A 169 6.22 -2.34 1.53
CA PHE A 169 6.55 -3.69 1.11
C PHE A 169 6.85 -3.72 -0.39
N ALA A 170 7.62 -4.72 -0.79
CA ALA A 170 7.71 -5.18 -2.17
C ALA A 170 6.81 -6.41 -2.38
N ILE A 171 6.32 -6.59 -3.60
CA ILE A 171 5.56 -7.76 -4.00
C ILE A 171 6.46 -8.61 -4.89
N GLU A 172 6.59 -9.89 -4.54
CA GLU A 172 7.38 -10.86 -5.28
C GLU A 172 6.59 -12.13 -5.54
N MET A 173 6.90 -12.80 -6.65
CA MET A 173 6.50 -14.19 -6.87
C MET A 173 7.57 -15.10 -6.31
N ILE A 174 7.16 -16.00 -5.43
CA ILE A 174 8.04 -17.05 -4.93
C ILE A 174 7.46 -18.41 -5.32
N GLU A 175 8.33 -19.33 -5.72
CA GLU A 175 7.95 -20.73 -5.89
C GLU A 175 7.67 -21.32 -4.49
N ASP A 176 6.46 -21.86 -4.26
CA ASP A 176 6.19 -22.67 -3.07
C ASP A 176 6.51 -24.13 -3.38
N ASP A 177 7.69 -24.55 -2.94
CA ASP A 177 8.17 -25.93 -3.03
C ASP A 177 7.24 -26.94 -2.33
N ARG A 178 6.33 -26.49 -1.45
CA ARG A 178 5.46 -27.37 -0.66
C ARG A 178 4.21 -27.84 -1.41
N ASP A 179 3.80 -27.14 -2.47
CA ASP A 179 2.61 -27.46 -3.29
C ASP A 179 2.98 -27.76 -4.75
N GLY A 180 4.13 -28.40 -4.98
CA GLY A 180 4.52 -28.89 -6.30
C GLY A 180 5.04 -27.80 -7.25
N GLY A 181 5.57 -26.70 -6.70
CA GLY A 181 6.19 -25.61 -7.48
C GLY A 181 5.20 -24.58 -8.01
N GLN A 182 4.05 -24.39 -7.34
CA GLN A 182 3.16 -23.28 -7.67
C GLN A 182 3.78 -21.96 -7.21
N GLU A 183 3.79 -20.97 -8.10
CA GLU A 183 4.17 -19.61 -7.74
C GLU A 183 3.08 -18.98 -6.87
N ARG A 184 3.49 -18.32 -5.80
CA ARG A 184 2.60 -17.56 -4.92
C ARG A 184 3.10 -16.14 -4.75
N MET A 185 2.15 -15.21 -4.68
CA MET A 185 2.44 -13.84 -4.31
C MET A 185 2.90 -13.78 -2.85
N GLN A 186 3.95 -13.01 -2.60
CA GLN A 186 4.44 -12.69 -1.26
C GLN A 186 4.60 -11.17 -1.11
N LEU A 187 4.16 -10.63 0.03
CA LEU A 187 4.44 -9.27 0.45
C LEU A 187 5.65 -9.26 1.38
N ASN A 188 6.77 -8.74 0.90
CA ASN A 188 8.02 -8.61 1.65
C ASN A 188 8.10 -7.22 2.26
N HIS A 189 7.87 -7.12 3.57
CA HIS A 189 8.03 -5.86 4.29
C HIS A 189 9.46 -5.35 4.18
N LEU A 190 9.62 -4.10 3.73
CA LEU A 190 10.93 -3.49 3.56
C LEU A 190 11.43 -3.01 4.91
N ASP A 191 12.58 -3.54 5.34
CA ASP A 191 13.21 -3.14 6.60
C ASP A 191 14.07 -1.88 6.36
N PRO A 192 13.98 -0.84 7.21
CA PRO A 192 14.76 0.39 7.02
C PRO A 192 16.28 0.19 7.06
N GLU A 193 16.78 -0.83 7.77
CA GLU A 193 18.21 -1.12 7.91
C GLU A 193 18.73 -1.99 6.76
N GLN A 194 17.92 -2.91 6.25
CA GLN A 194 18.31 -3.84 5.19
C GLN A 194 17.95 -3.31 3.79
N ASP A 195 16.77 -2.71 3.65
CA ASP A 195 16.15 -2.30 2.39
C ASP A 195 16.00 -0.77 2.31
N GLY A 196 16.91 -0.04 2.97
CA GLY A 196 16.78 1.40 3.23
C GLY A 196 16.51 2.26 1.98
N GLU A 197 17.03 1.88 0.81
CA GLU A 197 16.77 2.57 -0.46
C GLU A 197 15.31 2.41 -0.91
N GLU A 198 14.83 1.17 -1.09
CA GLU A 198 13.45 0.88 -1.49
C GLU A 198 12.45 1.35 -0.44
N HIS A 199 12.76 1.16 0.85
CA HIS A 199 11.98 1.65 1.99
C HIS A 199 11.80 3.17 1.97
N THR A 200 12.85 3.91 1.57
CA THR A 200 12.79 5.37 1.43
C THR A 200 12.03 5.77 0.17
N ALA A 201 12.29 5.09 -0.96
CA ALA A 201 11.65 5.36 -2.24
C ALA A 201 10.12 5.25 -2.15
N VAL A 202 9.60 4.21 -1.50
CA VAL A 202 8.15 4.07 -1.26
C VAL A 202 7.58 5.24 -0.47
N ARG A 203 8.29 5.73 0.56
CA ARG A 203 7.82 6.90 1.33
C ARG A 203 7.87 8.18 0.52
N ASP A 204 8.90 8.37 -0.30
CA ASP A 204 8.99 9.52 -1.18
C ASP A 204 7.87 9.51 -2.22
N GLU A 205 7.51 8.35 -2.75
CA GLU A 205 6.35 8.18 -3.64
C GLU A 205 5.04 8.60 -2.95
N ILE A 206 4.82 8.19 -1.70
CA ILE A 206 3.66 8.63 -0.90
C ILE A 206 3.68 10.15 -0.71
N ARG A 207 4.85 10.75 -0.46
CA ARG A 207 4.96 12.21 -0.31
C ARG A 207 4.62 12.94 -1.60
N MET A 208 5.08 12.45 -2.75
CA MET A 208 4.73 13.02 -4.06
C MET A 208 3.22 12.92 -4.32
N PHE A 209 2.63 11.75 -4.06
CA PHE A 209 1.18 11.56 -4.12
C PHE A 209 0.43 12.58 -3.25
N LEU A 210 0.83 12.72 -1.99
CA LEU A 210 0.21 13.67 -1.06
C LEU A 210 0.38 15.13 -1.48
N GLN A 211 1.53 15.47 -2.06
CA GLN A 211 1.80 16.82 -2.56
C GLN A 211 0.88 17.16 -3.73
N GLN A 212 0.68 16.24 -4.67
CA GLN A 212 -0.25 16.43 -5.79
C GLN A 212 -1.68 16.64 -5.28
N ARG A 213 -2.14 15.81 -4.34
CA ARG A 213 -3.50 15.93 -3.76
C ARG A 213 -3.76 17.28 -3.08
N GLN A 214 -2.73 17.93 -2.55
CA GLN A 214 -2.84 19.27 -1.96
C GLN A 214 -2.86 20.39 -2.99
N GLN A 215 -2.36 20.17 -4.21
CA GLN A 215 -2.38 21.16 -5.29
C GLN A 215 -3.73 21.19 -6.02
N ASP A 216 -4.44 20.06 -6.04
CA ASP A 216 -5.73 19.90 -6.72
C ASP A 216 -6.95 20.19 -5.81
N SER A 217 -6.74 20.46 -4.52
CA SER A 217 -7.77 20.80 -3.51
C SER A 217 -7.97 22.30 -3.34
#